data_AF-A0AAV8ZJ33-F1
#
_entry.id   AF-A0AAV8ZJ33-F1
#
_cell.length_a   1.000
_cell.length_b   1.000
_cell.length_c   1.000
_cell.angle_alpha   90.00
_cell.angle_beta   90.00
_cell.angle_gamma   90.00
#
_symmetry.space_group_name_H-M   'P 1'
#
loop_
_entity.id
_entity.type
_entity.pdbx_description
1 polymer ?
#
loop_
_entity_poly.entity_id
_entity_poly.type
_entity_poly.pdbx_seq_one_letter_code
_entity_poly.pdbx_strand_id
1 'polypeptide(L)'
;MKTVPNKLPNHVAPTGKKYVAKAVAAEQGQTVTAFCCMNATGHHVPPYFLFARKRMNLLLIKDGSTGCDMAVTDTGYMNTPTFIKYLEHFKKHTNPTEQNPVLLIPDNHVSHTNLQAVIFAKSNHIHLLSLPP
;
A
#
# COMPACT_ATOMS: atom_id res chain seq x y z
N MET A 1 -10.84 -1.10 -14.71
CA MET A 1 -11.99 -1.91 -15.16
C MET A 1 -12.80 -2.27 -13.92
N LYS A 2 -13.99 -1.69 -13.69
CA LYS A 2 -14.86 -2.10 -12.57
C LYS A 2 -15.59 -3.37 -13.00
N THR A 3 -15.15 -4.52 -12.53
CA THR A 3 -15.69 -5.84 -12.87
C THR A 3 -16.89 -6.25 -12.02
N VAL A 4 -17.46 -5.34 -11.23
CA VAL A 4 -18.60 -5.66 -10.35
C VAL A 4 -19.84 -4.91 -10.84
N PRO A 5 -20.93 -5.64 -11.20
CA PRO A 5 -22.20 -5.03 -11.57
C PRO A 5 -22.76 -4.22 -10.39
N ASN A 6 -22.96 -2.91 -10.59
CA ASN A 6 -23.58 -2.02 -9.59
C ASN A 6 -25.12 -1.97 -9.71
N LYS A 7 -25.70 -2.81 -10.56
CA LYS A 7 -27.14 -2.89 -10.83
C LYS A 7 -27.67 -4.19 -10.21
N LEU A 8 -28.68 -4.08 -9.37
CA LEU A 8 -29.28 -5.24 -8.72
C LEU A 8 -30.02 -6.11 -9.76
N PRO A 9 -29.75 -7.42 -9.83
CA PRO A 9 -30.56 -8.32 -10.65
C PRO A 9 -31.96 -8.50 -10.04
N ASN A 10 -32.94 -8.76 -10.89
CA ASN A 10 -34.30 -9.10 -10.47
C ASN A 10 -34.26 -10.44 -9.71
N HIS A 11 -35.02 -10.54 -8.61
CA HIS A 11 -35.09 -11.75 -7.79
C HIS A 11 -36.52 -12.31 -7.79
N VAL A 12 -36.63 -13.64 -7.74
CA VAL A 12 -37.90 -14.35 -7.61
C VAL A 12 -37.98 -14.89 -6.17
N ALA A 13 -39.05 -14.55 -5.47
CA ALA A 13 -39.33 -15.05 -4.12
C ALA A 13 -40.82 -15.46 -4.01
N PRO A 14 -41.18 -16.40 -3.13
CA PRO A 14 -42.58 -16.76 -2.88
C PRO A 14 -43.42 -15.55 -2.47
N THR A 15 -44.61 -15.44 -3.05
CA THR A 15 -45.57 -14.36 -2.78
C THR A 15 -45.83 -14.22 -1.27
N GLY A 16 -45.59 -13.04 -0.72
CA GLY A 16 -45.81 -12.71 0.70
C GLY A 16 -44.55 -12.63 1.58
N LYS A 17 -43.37 -13.03 1.09
CA LYS A 17 -42.11 -12.81 1.82
C LYS A 17 -41.64 -11.34 1.69
N LYS A 18 -41.78 -10.58 2.77
CA LYS A 18 -41.32 -9.18 2.88
C LYS A 18 -39.82 -9.02 3.14
N TYR A 19 -39.15 -10.08 3.59
CA TYR A 19 -37.71 -10.07 3.91
C TYR A 19 -36.98 -11.13 3.09
N VAL A 20 -36.47 -10.72 1.94
CA VAL A 20 -35.45 -11.48 1.21
C VAL A 20 -34.11 -11.06 1.78
N ALA A 21 -33.54 -11.88 2.67
CA ALA A 21 -32.25 -11.57 3.31
C ALA A 21 -31.17 -11.54 2.23
N LYS A 22 -30.66 -10.33 1.96
CA LYS A 22 -29.57 -10.07 1.04
C LYS A 22 -28.25 -10.29 1.80
N ALA A 23 -27.65 -11.45 1.65
CA ALA A 23 -26.21 -11.56 1.86
C ALA A 23 -25.53 -10.92 0.64
N VAL A 24 -25.48 -9.59 0.57
CA VAL A 24 -24.36 -8.99 -0.14
C VAL A 24 -23.17 -9.36 0.71
N ALA A 25 -22.24 -10.12 0.15
CA ALA A 25 -20.92 -10.23 0.72
C ALA A 25 -20.48 -8.79 1.02
N ALA A 26 -20.49 -8.43 2.31
CA ALA A 26 -19.95 -7.17 2.81
C ALA A 26 -18.41 -7.23 2.77
N GLU A 27 -17.87 -7.85 1.71
CA GLU A 27 -16.45 -8.01 1.45
C GLU A 27 -15.82 -6.70 0.98
N GLN A 28 -16.62 -5.66 0.69
CA GLN A 28 -16.15 -4.28 0.67
C GLN A 28 -15.99 -3.73 2.10
N GLY A 29 -15.12 -4.37 2.88
CA GLY A 29 -14.40 -3.66 3.93
C GLY A 29 -13.54 -2.55 3.32
N GLN A 30 -13.13 -1.56 4.12
CA GLN A 30 -12.05 -0.66 3.71
C GLN A 30 -10.77 -1.48 3.57
N THR A 31 -10.27 -1.64 2.34
CA THR A 31 -8.96 -2.25 2.11
C THR A 31 -7.86 -1.30 2.58
N VAL A 32 -6.94 -1.82 3.39
CA VAL A 32 -5.69 -1.15 3.78
C VAL A 32 -4.56 -1.91 3.12
N THR A 33 -3.72 -1.21 2.37
CA THR A 33 -2.54 -1.81 1.75
C THR A 33 -1.37 -1.68 2.71
N ALA A 34 -0.69 -2.78 3.03
CA ALA A 34 0.54 -2.76 3.80
C ALA A 34 1.73 -2.98 2.87
N PHE A 35 2.70 -2.08 2.90
CA PHE A 35 3.98 -2.25 2.23
C PHE A 35 4.99 -2.82 3.23
N CYS A 36 5.45 -4.03 2.97
CA CYS A 36 6.37 -4.77 3.81
C CYS A 36 7.66 -5.04 3.03
N CYS A 37 8.81 -4.84 3.68
CA CYS A 37 10.11 -5.10 3.08
C CYS A 37 10.99 -5.86 4.07
N MET A 38 11.65 -6.92 3.59
CA MET A 38 12.46 -7.83 4.40
C MET A 38 13.76 -8.17 3.69
N ASN A 39 14.81 -8.45 4.46
CA ASN A 39 16.09 -8.92 3.93
C ASN A 39 16.25 -10.44 4.11
N ALA A 40 17.33 -11.00 3.55
CA ALA A 40 17.61 -12.43 3.62
C ALA A 40 17.92 -12.96 5.04
N THR A 41 18.33 -12.07 5.97
CA THR A 41 18.59 -12.45 7.37
C THR A 41 17.33 -12.46 8.23
N GLY A 42 16.17 -12.09 7.66
CA GLY A 42 14.90 -12.01 8.39
C GLY A 42 14.67 -10.68 9.11
N HIS A 43 15.55 -9.69 8.94
CA HIS A 43 15.25 -8.32 9.38
C HIS A 43 14.23 -7.69 8.42
N HIS A 44 13.35 -6.88 8.98
CA HIS A 44 12.30 -6.20 8.21
C HIS A 44 12.26 -4.72 8.55
N VAL A 45 11.89 -3.92 7.55
CA VAL A 45 11.53 -2.52 7.75
C VAL A 45 10.13 -2.51 8.36
N PRO A 46 9.85 -1.67 9.38
CA PRO A 46 8.51 -1.54 9.93
C PRO A 46 7.47 -1.31 8.82
N PRO A 47 6.28 -1.93 8.90
CA PRO A 47 5.25 -1.81 7.88
C PRO A 47 4.89 -0.36 7.57
N TYR A 48 4.61 -0.08 6.29
CA TYR A 48 4.11 1.21 5.86
C TYR A 48 2.69 1.05 5.31
N PHE A 49 1.71 1.71 5.93
CA PHE A 49 0.30 1.51 5.62
C PHE A 49 -0.24 2.57 4.66
N LEU A 50 -1.06 2.14 3.71
CA LEU A 50 -1.80 2.99 2.80
C LEU A 50 -3.30 2.80 2.99
N PHE A 51 -3.97 3.87 3.42
CA PHE A 51 -5.41 3.86 3.65
C PHE A 51 -6.15 4.60 2.54
N ALA A 52 -7.23 3.99 2.03
CA ALA A 52 -8.13 4.59 1.04
C ALA A 52 -8.97 5.72 1.66
N ARG A 53 -8.41 6.94 1.77
CA ARG A 53 -9.00 8.08 2.47
C ARG A 53 -8.57 9.43 1.88
N LYS A 54 -9.44 10.42 2.05
CA LYS A 54 -9.15 11.84 1.72
C LYS A 54 -8.42 12.59 2.84
N ARG A 55 -8.60 12.18 4.10
CA ARG A 55 -8.05 12.87 5.28
C ARG A 55 -7.18 11.91 6.06
N MET A 56 -5.98 12.39 6.41
CA MET A 56 -5.06 11.70 7.29
C MET A 56 -5.66 11.63 8.71
N ASN A 57 -5.55 10.48 9.35
CA ASN A 57 -5.86 10.32 10.76
C ASN A 57 -4.82 9.38 11.39
N LEU A 58 -3.92 9.93 12.21
CA LEU A 58 -2.85 9.17 12.85
C LEU A 58 -3.38 8.11 13.83
N LEU A 59 -4.62 8.22 14.29
CA LEU A 59 -5.25 7.19 15.12
C LEU A 59 -5.44 5.86 14.37
N LEU A 60 -5.30 5.84 13.04
CA LEU A 60 -5.37 4.62 12.23
C LEU A 60 -4.21 3.65 12.45
N ILE A 61 -3.07 4.16 12.93
CA ILE A 61 -1.91 3.36 13.33
C ILE A 61 -1.74 3.36 14.85
N LYS A 62 -2.75 3.80 15.59
CA LYS A 62 -2.76 3.69 17.05
C LYS A 62 -2.66 2.21 17.41
N ASP A 63 -1.74 1.90 18.33
CA ASP A 63 -1.46 0.53 18.75
C ASP A 63 -0.89 -0.37 17.62
N GLY A 64 -0.38 0.25 16.55
CA GLY A 64 0.33 -0.44 15.46
C GLY A 64 1.75 -0.87 15.86
N SER A 65 2.42 -1.61 14.96
CA SER A 65 3.79 -2.07 15.18
C SER A 65 4.76 -0.90 15.39
N THR A 66 5.72 -1.04 16.30
CA THR A 66 6.72 0.00 16.58
C THR A 66 7.42 0.46 15.30
N GLY A 67 7.43 1.77 15.08
CA GLY A 67 8.09 2.37 13.92
C GLY A 67 7.27 2.32 12.63
N CYS A 68 6.05 1.74 12.61
CA CYS A 68 5.20 1.85 11.43
C CYS A 68 4.83 3.31 11.14
N ASP A 69 4.58 3.57 9.85
CA ASP A 69 4.12 4.86 9.37
C ASP A 69 2.99 4.65 8.37
N MET A 70 2.32 5.74 7.98
CA MET A 70 1.18 5.68 7.10
C MET A 70 1.12 6.82 6.09
N ALA A 71 0.45 6.54 4.97
CA ALA A 71 -0.09 7.55 4.09
C ALA A 71 -1.56 7.27 3.75
N VAL A 72 -2.23 8.30 3.25
CA VAL A 72 -3.58 8.19 2.69
C VAL A 72 -3.53 8.47 1.20
N THR A 73 -4.29 7.69 0.44
CA THR A 73 -4.54 7.93 -1.00
C THR A 73 -6.02 7.74 -1.27
N ASP A 74 -6.54 8.33 -2.34
CA ASP A 74 -7.97 8.19 -2.67
C ASP A 74 -8.36 6.74 -2.98
N THR A 75 -7.41 5.92 -3.44
CA THR A 75 -7.64 4.55 -3.89
C THR A 75 -7.16 3.49 -2.90
N GLY A 76 -6.33 3.86 -1.91
CA GLY A 76 -5.64 2.91 -1.03
C GLY A 76 -4.44 2.21 -1.67
N TYR A 77 -4.11 2.53 -2.93
CA TYR A 77 -2.94 2.02 -3.63
C TYR A 77 -1.81 3.04 -3.63
N MET A 78 -0.59 2.55 -3.87
CA MET A 78 0.61 3.37 -3.93
C MET A 78 0.60 4.24 -5.20
N ASN A 79 0.89 5.52 -5.00
CA ASN A 79 1.19 6.46 -6.06
C ASN A 79 2.61 7.03 -5.88
N THR A 80 3.07 7.77 -6.87
CA THR A 80 4.41 8.36 -6.89
C THR A 80 4.75 9.18 -5.64
N PRO A 81 3.93 10.16 -5.19
CA PRO A 81 4.19 10.87 -3.94
C PRO A 81 4.29 9.97 -2.70
N THR A 82 3.42 8.98 -2.58
CA THR A 82 3.47 8.05 -1.44
C THR A 82 4.66 7.11 -1.49
N PHE A 83 5.14 6.75 -2.70
CA PHE A 83 6.34 5.95 -2.83
C PHE A 83 7.58 6.72 -2.36
N ILE A 84 7.68 8.04 -2.61
CA ILE A 84 8.78 8.87 -2.09
C ILE A 84 8.74 8.91 -0.55
N LYS A 85 7.55 9.09 0.05
CA LYS A 85 7.40 9.02 1.52
C LYS A 85 7.81 7.65 2.07
N TYR A 86 7.47 6.59 1.34
CA TYR A 86 7.95 5.25 1.68
C TYR A 86 9.48 5.14 1.59
N LEU A 87 10.13 5.74 0.58
CA LEU A 87 11.60 5.76 0.49
C LEU A 87 12.26 6.51 1.66
N GLU A 88 11.65 7.59 2.15
CA GLU A 88 12.09 8.29 3.36
C GLU A 88 12.01 7.38 4.59
N HIS A 89 10.88 6.69 4.75
CA HIS A 89 10.69 5.68 5.79
C HIS A 89 11.68 4.52 5.68
N PHE A 90 11.93 4.03 4.47
CA PHE A 90 12.88 2.97 4.19
C PHE A 90 14.30 3.40 4.55
N LYS A 91 14.73 4.58 4.12
CA LYS A 91 16.04 5.16 4.46
C LYS A 91 16.21 5.27 5.98
N LYS A 92 15.19 5.77 6.68
CA LYS A 92 15.22 5.94 8.15
C LYS A 92 15.52 4.63 8.88
N HIS A 93 14.99 3.50 8.41
CA HIS A 93 15.11 2.21 9.08
C HIS A 93 16.27 1.35 8.57
N THR A 94 16.74 1.58 7.34
CA THR A 94 17.86 0.83 6.76
C THR A 94 19.21 1.56 6.89
N ASN A 95 19.17 2.88 7.12
CA ASN A 95 20.33 3.77 7.27
C ASN A 95 21.47 3.51 6.25
N PRO A 96 21.17 3.57 4.94
CA PRO A 96 22.16 3.35 3.89
C PRO A 96 23.25 4.42 3.91
N THR A 97 24.49 4.00 3.67
CA THR A 97 25.66 4.88 3.56
C THR A 97 26.46 4.55 2.30
N GLU A 98 27.43 5.39 1.95
CA GLU A 98 28.33 5.12 0.82
C GLU A 98 29.12 3.81 1.00
N GLN A 99 29.55 3.52 2.23
CA GLN A 99 30.29 2.30 2.57
C GLN A 99 29.39 1.07 2.72
N ASN A 100 28.11 1.28 2.99
CA ASN A 100 27.11 0.23 3.17
C ASN A 100 25.79 0.59 2.44
N PRO A 101 25.78 0.53 1.10
CA PRO A 101 24.59 0.82 0.32
C PRO A 101 23.54 -0.28 0.48
N VAL A 102 22.28 0.06 0.23
CA VAL A 102 21.16 -0.88 0.35
C VAL A 102 20.50 -1.10 -1.00
N LEU A 103 20.27 -2.36 -1.36
CA LEU A 103 19.52 -2.75 -2.55
C LEU A 103 18.03 -2.87 -2.21
N LEU A 104 17.19 -2.13 -2.93
CA LEU A 104 15.74 -2.24 -2.89
C LEU A 104 15.24 -2.80 -4.22
N ILE A 105 14.49 -3.90 -4.14
CA ILE A 105 13.94 -4.62 -5.30
C ILE A 105 12.40 -4.44 -5.30
N PRO A 106 11.87 -3.39 -5.95
CA PRO A 106 10.43 -3.24 -6.16
C PRO A 106 9.92 -4.10 -7.33
N ASP A 107 8.61 -4.32 -7.38
CA ASP A 107 7.94 -4.78 -8.59
C ASP A 107 7.90 -3.65 -9.64
N ASN A 108 7.74 -4.01 -10.91
CA ASN A 108 7.78 -3.05 -12.03
C ASN A 108 6.53 -2.15 -12.14
N HIS A 109 5.88 -1.85 -11.02
CA HIS A 109 4.71 -1.01 -11.02
C HIS A 109 5.08 0.45 -11.34
N VAL A 110 4.22 1.14 -12.10
CA VAL A 110 4.49 2.47 -12.68
C VAL A 110 4.82 3.53 -11.61
N SER A 111 4.38 3.33 -10.36
CA SER A 111 4.74 4.23 -9.25
C SER A 111 6.23 4.21 -8.88
N HIS A 112 6.96 3.13 -9.22
CA HIS A 112 8.37 2.95 -8.86
C HIS A 112 9.33 3.59 -9.89
N THR A 113 8.85 3.92 -11.09
CA THR A 113 9.68 4.41 -12.21
C THR A 113 9.70 5.95 -12.32
N ASN A 114 9.38 6.67 -11.24
CA ASN A 114 9.43 8.13 -11.23
C ASN A 114 10.85 8.68 -11.07
N LEU A 115 11.21 9.71 -11.84
CA LEU A 115 12.52 10.36 -11.79
C LEU A 115 12.90 10.86 -10.39
N GLN A 116 11.96 11.47 -9.65
CA GLN A 116 12.27 11.96 -8.29
C GLN A 116 12.59 10.82 -7.32
N ALA A 117 11.91 9.67 -7.45
CA ALA A 117 12.18 8.51 -6.62
C ALA A 117 13.58 7.93 -6.92
N VAL A 118 13.97 7.89 -8.20
CA VAL A 118 15.31 7.46 -8.62
C VAL A 118 16.40 8.41 -8.12
N ILE A 119 16.18 9.73 -8.22
CA ILE A 119 17.13 10.73 -7.71
C ILE A 119 17.27 10.61 -6.19
N PHE A 120 16.16 10.48 -5.47
CA PHE A 120 16.17 10.28 -4.02
C PHE A 120 16.92 9.00 -3.64
N ALA A 121 16.65 7.88 -4.30
CA ALA A 121 17.32 6.63 -4.00
C ALA A 121 18.83 6.74 -4.23
N LYS A 122 19.23 7.29 -5.39
CA LYS A 122 20.64 7.48 -5.74
C LYS A 122 21.38 8.39 -4.76
N SER A 123 20.78 9.51 -4.36
CA SER A 123 21.41 10.46 -3.42
C SER A 123 21.52 9.92 -1.99
N ASN A 124 20.79 8.85 -1.66
CA ASN A 124 20.78 8.23 -0.35
C ASN A 124 21.38 6.81 -0.36
N HIS A 125 22.20 6.47 -1.35
CA HIS A 125 22.88 5.16 -1.45
C HIS A 125 21.92 3.96 -1.43
N ILE A 126 20.72 4.16 -1.99
CA ILE A 126 19.73 3.11 -2.24
C ILE A 126 19.82 2.74 -3.72
N HIS A 127 20.19 1.51 -4.01
CA HIS A 127 20.17 0.96 -5.36
C HIS A 127 18.78 0.39 -5.65
N LEU A 128 18.13 0.90 -6.70
CA LEU A 128 16.84 0.38 -7.17
C LEU A 128 17.07 -0.64 -8.28
N LEU A 129 16.52 -1.85 -8.12
CA LEU A 129 16.50 -2.89 -9.13
C LEU A 129 15.06 -3.32 -9.41
N SER A 130 14.50 -2.90 -10.54
CA SER A 130 13.16 -3.33 -10.97
C SER A 130 13.22 -4.73 -11.57
N LEU A 131 12.27 -5.59 -11.22
CA LEU A 131 12.12 -6.91 -11.84
C LEU A 131 11.45 -6.78 -13.22
N PRO A 132 11.81 -7.61 -14.22
CA PRO A 132 11.08 -7.65 -15.48
C PRO A 132 9.63 -8.16 -15.26
N PRO A 133 8.66 -7.73 -16.10
CA PRO A 133 7.27 -8.21 -16.06
C PRO A 133 7.13 -9.67 -16.51
#